data_AF-A0A6B3NWK7-F1
#
_entry.id   AF-A0A6B3NWK7-F1
#
_cell.length_a   1.000
_cell.length_b   1.000
_cell.length_c   1.000
_cell.angle_alpha   90.00
_cell.angle_beta   90.00
_cell.angle_gamma   90.00
#
_symmetry.space_group_name_H-M   'P 1'
#
loop_
_entity.id
_entity.type
_entity.pdbx_description
1 polymer ?
#
loop_
_entity_poly.entity_id
_entity_poly.type
_entity_poly.pdbx_seq_one_letter_code
_entity_poly.pdbx_strand_id
1 'polypeptide(L)'
;MSDLLDSITQALGLPASAQQGLHLHAAGALPSTFAVTELASASIAAAGLAMARLLGGQTGLHPAVHVDRRLSSMWFATSIRPAGLELAAVMGRGGW
;
A
#
# COMPACT_ATOMS: atom_id res chain seq x y z
N MET A 1 -2.92 5.21 -9.68
CA MET A 1 -2.45 5.22 -8.28
C MET A 1 -2.41 6.59 -7.63
N SER A 2 -2.11 7.68 -8.35
CA SER A 2 -1.97 9.04 -7.81
C SER A 2 -3.09 9.38 -6.82
N ASP A 3 -4.35 9.21 -7.25
CA ASP A 3 -5.51 9.66 -6.47
C ASP A 3 -5.63 8.95 -5.10
N LEU A 4 -5.26 7.67 -5.05
CA LEU A 4 -5.36 6.86 -3.83
C LEU A 4 -4.20 7.14 -2.89
N LEU A 5 -3.00 7.32 -3.43
CA LEU A 5 -1.85 7.77 -2.64
C LEU A 5 -2.08 9.18 -2.09
N ASP A 6 -2.59 10.10 -2.91
CA ASP A 6 -2.89 11.49 -2.52
C ASP A 6 -3.93 11.54 -1.41
N SER A 7 -4.97 10.70 -1.51
CA SER A 7 -5.97 10.56 -0.45
C SER A 7 -5.36 10.08 0.87
N ILE A 8 -4.51 9.04 0.84
CA ILE A 8 -3.86 8.52 2.05
C ILE A 8 -2.87 9.54 2.64
N THR A 9 -2.04 10.18 1.81
CA THR A 9 -1.06 11.17 2.29
C THR A 9 -1.76 12.39 2.88
N GLN A 10 -2.85 12.86 2.26
CA GLN A 10 -3.68 13.92 2.80
C GLN A 10 -4.29 13.52 4.15
N ALA A 11 -4.86 12.32 4.26
CA ALA A 11 -5.44 11.82 5.51
C ALA A 11 -4.39 11.71 6.64
N LEU A 12 -3.14 11.41 6.30
CA LEU A 12 -2.01 11.34 7.23
C LEU A 12 -1.37 12.72 7.50
N GLY A 13 -1.82 13.80 6.86
CA GLY A 13 -1.22 15.13 6.99
C GLY A 13 0.20 15.24 6.43
N LEU A 14 0.57 14.36 5.50
CA LEU A 14 1.86 14.42 4.82
C LEU A 14 1.83 15.51 3.73
N PRO A 15 2.85 16.38 3.63
CA PRO A 15 2.90 17.37 2.57
C PRO A 15 3.06 16.68 1.21
N ALA A 16 2.47 17.24 0.15
CA ALA A 16 2.60 16.71 -1.21
C ALA A 16 4.08 16.61 -1.66
N SER A 17 4.94 17.49 -1.15
CA SER A 17 6.39 17.41 -1.37
C SER A 17 7.04 16.13 -0.85
N ALA A 18 6.43 15.44 0.12
CA ALA A 18 6.97 14.17 0.61
C ALA A 18 7.10 13.12 -0.51
N GLN A 19 6.26 13.19 -1.55
CA GLN A 19 6.24 12.22 -2.65
C GLN A 19 7.45 12.34 -3.60
N GLN A 20 8.26 13.40 -3.51
CA GLN A 20 9.35 13.69 -4.45
C GLN A 20 10.47 12.63 -4.50
N GLY A 21 10.59 11.79 -3.46
CA GLY A 21 11.54 10.68 -3.38
C GLY A 21 10.92 9.29 -3.56
N LEU A 22 9.66 9.20 -4.01
CA LEU A 22 8.97 7.92 -4.20
C LEU A 22 9.27 7.33 -5.57
N HIS A 23 9.81 6.12 -5.58
CA HIS A 23 10.05 5.32 -6.78
C HIS A 23 9.19 4.07 -6.78
N LEU A 24 8.40 3.90 -7.83
CA LEU A 24 7.50 2.77 -8.00
C LEU A 24 8.08 1.80 -9.02
N HIS A 25 8.16 0.53 -8.64
CA HIS A 25 8.75 -0.53 -9.46
C HIS A 25 7.73 -1.63 -9.76
N ALA A 26 7.99 -2.35 -10.86
CA ALA A 26 7.21 -3.46 -11.43
C ALA A 26 5.93 -3.10 -12.22
N ALA A 27 5.78 -3.77 -13.36
CA ALA A 27 4.56 -3.79 -14.17
C ALA A 27 3.69 -4.99 -13.76
N GLY A 28 2.37 -4.81 -13.77
CA GLY A 28 1.40 -5.84 -13.43
C GLY A 28 0.60 -5.54 -12.16
N ALA A 29 -0.62 -6.04 -12.12
CA ALA A 29 -1.52 -6.02 -10.98
C ALA A 29 -2.08 -7.43 -10.79
N LEU A 30 -2.47 -7.78 -9.56
CA LEU A 30 -3.23 -9.01 -9.38
C LEU A 30 -4.56 -8.89 -10.12
N PRO A 31 -5.07 -9.98 -10.72
CA PRO A 31 -6.42 -10.01 -11.29
C PRO A 31 -7.41 -9.89 -10.13
N SER A 32 -7.85 -8.66 -9.87
CA SER A 32 -8.85 -8.34 -8.87
C SER A 32 -9.88 -7.39 -9.46
N THR A 33 -11.14 -7.59 -9.12
CA THR A 33 -12.23 -6.68 -9.49
C THR A 33 -12.05 -5.29 -8.87
N PHE A 34 -11.35 -5.23 -7.73
CA PHE A 34 -11.01 -3.98 -7.06
C PHE A 34 -9.54 -3.63 -7.29
N ALA A 35 -9.20 -2.35 -7.15
CA ALA A 35 -7.84 -1.85 -7.29
C ALA A 35 -6.95 -2.22 -6.07
N VAL A 36 -6.95 -3.48 -5.64
CA VAL A 36 -6.27 -3.96 -4.42
C VAL A 36 -4.76 -3.79 -4.51
N THR A 37 -4.16 -4.01 -5.69
CA THR A 37 -2.72 -3.75 -5.89
C THR A 37 -2.41 -2.26 -5.72
N GLU A 38 -3.28 -1.37 -6.20
CA GLU A 38 -3.10 0.08 -6.02
C GLU A 38 -3.22 0.48 -4.56
N LEU A 39 -4.22 -0.06 -3.86
CA LEU A 39 -4.41 0.16 -2.43
C LEU A 39 -3.20 -0.30 -1.62
N ALA A 40 -2.69 -1.51 -1.89
CA ALA A 40 -1.54 -2.07 -1.20
C ALA A 40 -0.30 -1.20 -1.40
N SER A 41 -0.01 -0.84 -2.65
CA SER A 41 1.17 -0.02 -2.98
C SER A 41 1.07 1.40 -2.45
N ALA A 42 -0.10 2.05 -2.52
CA ALA A 42 -0.30 3.37 -1.95
C ALA A 42 -0.14 3.37 -0.41
N SER A 43 -0.64 2.33 0.27
CA SER A 43 -0.50 2.18 1.73
C SER A 43 0.97 2.05 2.14
N ILE A 44 1.72 1.18 1.45
CA ILE A 44 3.16 0.98 1.72
C ILE A 44 3.96 2.24 1.38
N ALA A 45 3.64 2.91 0.27
CA ALA A 45 4.27 4.17 -0.09
C ALA A 45 4.04 5.24 0.98
N ALA A 46 2.80 5.44 1.43
CA ALA A 46 2.49 6.42 2.46
C ALA A 46 3.22 6.13 3.79
N ALA A 47 3.30 4.86 4.20
CA ALA A 47 4.08 4.45 5.38
C ALA A 47 5.58 4.76 5.20
N GLY A 48 6.15 4.43 4.04
CA GLY A 48 7.54 4.76 3.70
C GLY A 48 7.82 6.27 3.73
N LEU A 49 6.92 7.07 3.14
CA LEU A 49 7.03 8.53 3.13
C LEU A 49 6.95 9.14 4.53
N ALA A 50 6.06 8.62 5.40
CA ALA A 50 5.99 9.05 6.79
C ALA A 50 7.29 8.75 7.55
N MET A 51 7.87 7.56 7.35
CA MET A 51 9.16 7.20 7.94
C MET A 51 10.31 8.05 7.41
N ALA A 52 10.37 8.32 6.10
CA ALA A 52 11.38 9.19 5.50
C ALA A 52 11.30 10.62 6.05
N ARG A 53 10.09 11.15 6.25
CA ARG A 53 9.87 12.45 6.89
C ARG A 53 10.34 12.45 8.35
N LEU A 54 10.01 11.41 9.10
CA LEU A 54 10.44 11.26 10.50
C LEU A 54 11.97 11.21 10.62
N LEU A 55 12.63 10.47 9.72
CA LEU A 55 14.09 10.38 9.66
C LEU A 55 14.71 11.72 9.27
N GLY A 56 14.14 12.43 8.29
CA GLY A 56 14.62 13.76 7.90
C GLY A 56 14.55 14.77 9.03
N GLY A 57 13.48 14.73 9.83
CA GLY A 57 13.34 15.60 11.01
C GLY A 57 14.37 15.31 12.12
N GLN A 58 14.87 14.07 12.23
CA GLN A 58 15.82 13.67 13.28
C GLN A 58 17.29 13.72 12.85
N THR A 59 17.55 13.43 11.57
CA THR A 59 18.91 13.20 11.04
C THR A 59 19.31 14.14 9.92
N GLY A 60 18.35 14.89 9.35
CA GLY A 60 18.53 15.68 8.14
C GLY A 60 18.58 14.85 6.85
N LEU A 61 18.56 13.52 6.93
CA LEU A 61 18.56 12.63 5.77
C LEU A 61 17.14 12.35 5.29
N HIS A 62 16.90 12.51 3.99
CA HIS A 62 15.64 12.15 3.33
C HIS A 62 15.87 10.94 2.41
N PRO A 63 15.74 9.72 2.93
CA PRO A 63 15.95 8.53 2.12
C PRO A 63 14.86 8.41 1.05
N ALA A 64 15.26 7.98 -0.15
CA ALA A 64 14.33 7.63 -1.21
C ALA A 64 13.49 6.41 -0.81
N VAL A 65 12.20 6.42 -1.16
CA VAL A 65 11.25 5.36 -0.84
C VAL A 65 11.00 4.56 -2.10
N HIS A 66 11.29 3.25 -2.06
CA HIS A 66 11.08 2.35 -3.19
C HIS A 66 9.95 1.38 -2.87
N VAL A 67 8.93 1.34 -3.73
CA VAL A 67 7.79 0.42 -3.57
C VAL A 67 7.64 -0.42 -4.83
N ASP A 68 7.70 -1.74 -4.66
CA ASP A 68 7.42 -2.70 -5.72
C ASP A 68 5.95 -3.12 -5.65
N ARG A 69 5.19 -2.94 -6.74
CA ARG A 69 3.75 -3.24 -6.78
C ARG A 69 3.46 -4.73 -6.58
N ARG A 70 4.29 -5.61 -7.13
CA ARG A 70 4.09 -7.06 -7.05
C ARG A 70 4.34 -7.55 -5.62
N LEU A 71 5.43 -7.09 -4.99
CA LEU A 71 5.74 -7.43 -3.59
C LEU A 71 4.69 -6.85 -2.64
N SER A 72 4.25 -5.61 -2.87
CA SER A 72 3.16 -5.00 -2.11
C SER A 72 1.90 -5.86 -2.14
N SER A 73 1.52 -6.32 -3.33
CA SER A 73 0.32 -7.14 -3.52
C SER A 73 0.43 -8.52 -2.87
N MET A 74 1.60 -9.17 -2.96
CA MET A 74 1.86 -10.45 -2.29
C MET A 74 1.85 -10.32 -0.77
N TRP A 75 2.41 -9.24 -0.23
CA TRP A 75 2.35 -8.94 1.19
C TRP A 75 0.90 -8.75 1.64
N PHE A 76 0.12 -7.90 0.94
CA PHE A 76 -1.27 -7.62 1.30
C PHE A 76 -2.16 -8.87 1.27
N ALA A 77 -1.94 -9.76 0.29
CA ALA A 77 -2.65 -11.03 0.17
C ALA A 77 -2.37 -12.01 1.32
N THR A 78 -1.24 -11.87 2.01
CA THR A 78 -0.80 -12.78 3.08
C THR A 78 -0.85 -12.16 4.48
N SER A 79 -0.81 -10.83 4.58
CA SER A 79 -0.75 -10.09 5.83
C SER A 79 -2.11 -9.77 6.44
N ILE A 80 -3.16 -9.63 5.61
CA ILE A 80 -4.52 -9.41 6.09
C ILE A 80 -5.17 -10.74 6.41
N ARG A 81 -5.29 -11.04 7.70
CA ARG A 81 -6.13 -12.14 8.20
C ARG A 81 -7.46 -11.55 8.63
N PRO A 82 -8.60 -12.09 8.14
CA PRO A 82 -9.90 -11.69 8.65
C PRO A 82 -9.93 -11.94 10.17
N ALA A 83 -10.12 -10.88 10.94
CA ALA A 83 -10.36 -10.97 12.38
C ALA A 83 -11.86 -10.80 12.62
N GLY A 84 -12.51 -11.78 13.24
CA GLY A 84 -13.94 -11.70 13.57
C GLY A 84 -14.91 -11.94 12.40
N LEU A 85 -14.43 -12.19 11.19
CA LEU A 85 -15.24 -12.90 10.20
C LEU A 85 -15.17 -14.38 10.55
N GLU A 86 -16.20 -14.91 11.23
CA GLU A 86 -16.55 -16.30 10.99
C GLU A 86 -16.75 -16.40 9.49
N LEU A 87 -15.78 -17.00 8.80
CA LEU A 87 -15.89 -17.28 7.40
C LEU A 87 -17.13 -18.17 7.29
N ALA A 88 -18.28 -17.59 6.93
CA ALA A 88 -19.45 -18.37 6.60
C ALA A 88 -18.95 -19.37 5.55
N ALA A 89 -18.85 -20.62 5.95
CA ALA A 89 -18.34 -21.73 5.17
C ALA A 89 -19.36 -22.12 4.08
N VAL A 90 -19.88 -21.10 3.39
CA VAL A 90 -20.89 -21.16 2.34
C VAL A 90 -20.24 -21.24 0.95
N MET A 91 -18.92 -21.05 0.83
CA MET A 91 -18.21 -21.33 -0.43
C MET A 91 -17.64 -22.76 -0.51
N GLY A 92 -18.14 -23.70 0.31
CA GLY A 92 -17.68 -25.09 0.35
C GLY A 92 -18.63 -26.16 -0.18
N ARG A 93 -19.88 -25.83 -0.54
CA ARG A 93 -20.85 -26.82 -1.04
C ARG A 93 -21.78 -26.22 -2.10
N GLY A 94 -21.42 -26.37 -3.37
CA GLY A 94 -22.30 -26.04 -4.49
C GLY A 94 -21.61 -26.39 -5.79
N GLY A 95 -21.89 -27.58 -6.30
CA GLY A 95 -21.36 -28.06 -7.56
C GLY A 95 -21.82 -27.20 -8.75
N TRP A 96 -20.91 -27.09 -9.70
CA TRP A 96 -21.19 -27.01 -11.13
C TRP A 96 -20.38 -28.13 -11.78
#